data_AF-A0A4P9Z6S6-F1
#
_entry.id   AF-A0A4P9Z6S6-F1
#
_cell.length_a   1.000
_cell.length_b   1.000
_cell.length_c   1.000
_cell.angle_alpha   90.00
_cell.angle_beta   90.00
_cell.angle_gamma   90.00
#
_symmetry.space_group_name_H-M   'P 1'
#
loop_
_entity.id
_entity.type
_entity.pdbx_description
1 polymer ?
#
loop_
_entity_poly.entity_id
_entity_poly.type
_entity_poly.pdbx_seq_one_letter_code
_entity_poly.pdbx_strand_id
1 'polypeptide(L)'
;RFVCMSDTHNSVDGEFPVPEGDVLIHAGDLTYTGTKRQVANTVTWLTNLPHPVKLIIAGNHDLTQAIRSIWAMAAGHGIHYLEDAAHRLDGAHGGWLVYGSPWQPEFGGWAFNKPRGAPLREVWDRIPEATDILITHGPPRGILDRVVTGESCGCDDLLVRVQTVRPIVHIFGHIHEGRGV
;
A
#
# COMPACT_ATOMS: atom_id res chain seq x y z
N ARG A 1 -1.63 18.05 2.71
CA ARG A 1 -2.81 17.18 2.91
C ARG A 1 -2.55 15.84 2.23
N PHE A 2 -2.60 14.75 3.00
CA PHE A 2 -2.49 13.38 2.47
C PHE A 2 -3.88 12.82 2.19
N VAL A 3 -4.02 12.11 1.06
CA VAL A 3 -5.21 11.35 0.68
C VAL A 3 -4.81 9.89 0.65
N CYS A 4 -5.39 9.10 1.55
CA CYS A 4 -5.01 7.69 1.73
C CYS A 4 -6.16 6.79 1.30
N MET A 5 -5.86 5.78 0.49
CA MET A 5 -6.82 4.78 0.05
C MET A 5 -6.13 3.44 -0.21
N SER A 6 -6.92 2.40 -0.44
CA SER A 6 -6.46 1.04 -0.75
C SER A 6 -7.58 0.29 -1.43
N ASP A 7 -7.28 -0.88 -1.99
CA ASP A 7 -8.29 -1.86 -2.37
C ASP A 7 -9.32 -1.30 -3.36
N THR A 8 -8.83 -0.55 -4.36
CA THR A 8 -9.71 -0.07 -5.42
C THR A 8 -10.13 -1.20 -6.34
N HIS A 9 -9.36 -2.29 -6.46
CA HIS A 9 -9.73 -3.46 -7.26
C HIS A 9 -10.16 -3.12 -8.70
N ASN A 10 -9.55 -2.06 -9.27
CA ASN A 10 -9.91 -1.45 -10.55
C ASN A 10 -11.27 -0.72 -10.63
N SER A 11 -11.99 -0.54 -9.52
CA SER A 11 -13.16 0.34 -9.37
C SER A 11 -12.73 1.81 -9.33
N VAL A 12 -12.35 2.34 -10.49
CA VAL A 12 -11.77 3.68 -10.65
C VAL A 12 -12.67 4.69 -11.37
N ASP A 13 -13.83 4.25 -11.84
CA ASP A 13 -14.78 5.04 -12.66
C ASP A 13 -15.75 5.90 -11.81
N GLY A 14 -15.23 6.58 -10.78
CA GLY A 14 -16.01 7.52 -9.96
C GLY A 14 -16.84 6.89 -8.84
N GLU A 15 -16.68 5.58 -8.60
CA GLU A 15 -17.31 4.87 -7.47
C GLU A 15 -16.85 5.44 -6.11
N PHE A 16 -15.61 5.97 -6.07
CA PHE A 16 -15.04 6.63 -4.89
C PHE A 16 -14.47 8.00 -5.27
N PRO A 17 -15.11 9.12 -4.88
CA PRO A 17 -14.57 10.45 -5.16
C PRO A 17 -13.25 10.63 -4.39
N VAL A 18 -12.15 10.77 -5.14
CA VAL A 18 -10.84 11.08 -4.57
C VAL A 18 -10.74 12.60 -4.38
N PRO A 19 -10.75 13.10 -3.15
CA PRO A 19 -10.75 14.53 -2.93
C PRO A 19 -9.35 15.12 -3.21
N GLU A 20 -9.24 16.41 -3.50
CA GLU A 20 -7.95 17.04 -3.86
C GLU A 20 -6.90 16.93 -2.74
N GLY A 21 -5.62 16.81 -3.05
CA GLY A 21 -4.58 16.75 -2.02
C GLY A 21 -3.20 16.88 -2.60
N ASP A 22 -2.22 17.02 -1.70
CA ASP A 22 -0.83 17.23 -2.08
C ASP A 22 -0.12 15.89 -2.31
N VAL A 23 -0.48 14.86 -1.54
CA VAL A 23 0.08 13.51 -1.68
C VAL A 23 -1.04 12.48 -1.64
N LEU A 24 -1.14 11.66 -2.68
CA LEU A 24 -1.96 10.45 -2.71
C LEU A 24 -1.13 9.26 -2.22
N ILE A 25 -1.69 8.44 -1.34
CA ILE A 25 -1.13 7.16 -0.93
C ILE A 25 -2.13 6.05 -1.26
N HIS A 26 -1.70 5.04 -2.02
CA HIS A 26 -2.48 3.84 -2.30
C HIS A 26 -1.82 2.59 -1.72
N ALA A 27 -2.47 1.94 -0.75
CA ALA A 27 -1.92 0.82 0.01
C ALA A 27 -2.14 -0.56 -0.65
N GLY A 28 -2.05 -0.64 -1.97
CA GLY A 28 -2.17 -1.90 -2.72
C GLY A 28 -3.58 -2.26 -3.19
N ASP A 29 -3.66 -3.36 -3.94
CA ASP A 29 -4.86 -3.86 -4.64
C ASP A 29 -5.46 -2.81 -5.59
N LEU A 30 -4.59 -2.28 -6.46
CA LEU A 30 -4.95 -1.37 -7.55
C LEU A 30 -5.70 -2.07 -8.68
N THR A 31 -5.43 -3.35 -8.86
CA THR A 31 -6.05 -4.24 -9.84
C THR A 31 -6.72 -5.41 -9.13
N TYR A 32 -7.58 -6.15 -9.83
CA TYR A 32 -8.23 -7.35 -9.29
C TYR A 32 -7.50 -8.63 -9.70
N THR A 33 -6.97 -8.69 -10.92
CA THR A 33 -6.26 -9.86 -11.47
C THR A 33 -5.06 -9.48 -12.33
N GLY A 34 -4.69 -8.20 -12.38
CA GLY A 34 -3.54 -7.72 -13.15
C GLY A 34 -3.68 -7.81 -14.68
N THR A 35 -4.89 -7.91 -15.23
CA THR A 35 -5.07 -7.97 -16.70
C THR A 35 -4.60 -6.67 -17.37
N LYS A 36 -4.21 -6.74 -18.65
CA LYS A 36 -3.79 -5.55 -19.43
C LYS A 36 -4.84 -4.42 -19.41
N ARG A 37 -6.13 -4.78 -19.46
CA ARG A 37 -7.23 -3.81 -19.36
C ARG A 37 -7.24 -3.11 -18.00
N GLN A 38 -7.13 -3.87 -16.91
CA GLN A 38 -7.07 -3.31 -15.57
C GLN A 38 -5.86 -2.39 -15.40
N VAL A 39 -4.68 -2.82 -15.86
CA VAL A 39 -3.47 -1.98 -15.88
C VAL A 39 -3.73 -0.66 -16.61
N ALA A 40 -4.31 -0.69 -17.81
CA ALA A 40 -4.59 0.52 -18.57
C ALA A 40 -5.60 1.45 -17.86
N ASN A 41 -6.66 0.89 -17.26
CA ASN A 41 -7.63 1.64 -16.47
C ASN A 41 -6.97 2.31 -15.26
N THR A 42 -6.19 1.56 -14.49
CA THR A 42 -5.47 2.06 -13.30
C THR A 42 -4.49 3.17 -13.68
N VAL A 43 -3.71 2.99 -14.76
CA VAL A 43 -2.80 4.03 -15.25
C VAL A 43 -3.57 5.30 -15.59
N THR A 44 -4.62 5.18 -16.40
CA THR A 44 -5.44 6.33 -16.82
C THR A 44 -6.01 7.08 -15.63
N TRP A 45 -6.56 6.35 -14.65
CA TRP A 45 -7.07 6.94 -13.43
C TRP A 45 -5.98 7.65 -12.63
N LEU A 46 -4.86 6.98 -12.32
CA LEU A 46 -3.75 7.57 -11.55
C LEU A 46 -3.18 8.82 -12.23
N THR A 47 -3.03 8.81 -13.56
CA THR A 47 -2.47 9.96 -14.29
C THR A 47 -3.42 11.15 -14.33
N ASN A 48 -4.73 10.92 -14.25
CA ASN A 48 -5.75 11.98 -14.27
C ASN A 48 -6.00 12.61 -12.88
N LEU A 49 -5.51 12.00 -11.80
CA LEU A 49 -5.65 12.58 -10.46
C LEU A 49 -4.75 13.82 -10.28
N PRO A 50 -5.26 14.90 -9.66
CA PRO A 50 -4.56 16.20 -9.57
C PRO A 50 -3.37 16.22 -8.60
N HIS A 51 -3.21 15.16 -7.81
CA HIS A 51 -2.16 15.05 -6.79
C HIS A 51 -0.76 15.12 -7.43
N PRO A 52 0.11 16.05 -7.04
CA PRO A 52 1.45 16.16 -7.62
C PRO A 52 2.35 14.98 -7.26
N VAL A 53 2.14 14.36 -6.10
CA VAL A 53 2.86 13.16 -5.65
C VAL A 53 1.87 12.04 -5.35
N LYS A 54 2.18 10.83 -5.85
CA LYS A 54 1.37 9.62 -5.70
C LYS A 54 2.30 8.47 -5.30
N LEU A 55 2.21 8.03 -4.05
CA LEU A 55 2.96 6.89 -3.54
C LEU A 55 2.06 5.65 -3.58
N ILE A 56 2.52 4.60 -4.24
CA ILE A 56 1.73 3.37 -4.38
C ILE A 56 2.57 2.16 -3.97
N ILE A 57 1.92 1.18 -3.34
CA ILE A 57 2.45 -0.17 -3.17
C ILE A 57 1.53 -1.16 -3.90
N ALA A 58 1.97 -2.42 -4.02
CA ALA A 58 1.16 -3.52 -4.52
C ALA A 58 0.37 -4.18 -3.37
N GLY A 59 -0.68 -4.93 -3.71
CA GLY A 59 -1.35 -5.89 -2.82
C GLY A 59 -1.41 -7.31 -3.40
N ASN A 60 -2.18 -8.21 -2.79
CA ASN A 60 -2.30 -9.61 -3.27
C ASN A 60 -2.88 -9.74 -4.68
N HIS A 61 -3.73 -8.81 -5.09
CA HIS A 61 -4.37 -8.84 -6.41
C HIS A 61 -3.50 -8.20 -7.50
N ASP A 62 -2.44 -7.49 -7.12
CA ASP A 62 -1.51 -6.86 -8.04
C ASP A 62 -0.39 -7.83 -8.43
N LEU A 63 -0.60 -8.62 -9.48
CA LEU A 63 0.47 -9.45 -10.03
C LEU A 63 1.73 -8.60 -10.28
N THR A 64 2.91 -9.11 -9.95
CA THR A 64 4.19 -8.36 -10.04
C THR A 64 4.41 -7.72 -11.42
N GLN A 65 4.00 -8.39 -12.50
CA GLN A 65 4.08 -7.82 -13.84
C GLN A 65 3.10 -6.67 -14.07
N ALA A 66 1.89 -6.74 -13.50
CA ALA A 66 0.89 -5.70 -13.62
C ALA A 66 1.34 -4.41 -12.92
N ILE A 67 1.81 -4.51 -11.67
CA ILE A 67 2.26 -3.33 -10.92
C ILE A 67 3.49 -2.67 -11.57
N ARG A 68 4.44 -3.46 -12.05
CA ARG A 68 5.59 -2.94 -12.82
C ARG A 68 5.15 -2.23 -14.10
N SER A 69 4.13 -2.76 -14.78
CA SER A 69 3.58 -2.14 -15.99
C SER A 69 2.88 -0.83 -15.67
N ILE A 70 2.10 -0.76 -14.58
CA ILE A 70 1.48 0.49 -14.10
C ILE A 70 2.57 1.54 -13.84
N TRP A 71 3.59 1.19 -13.05
CA TRP A 71 4.66 2.12 -12.72
C TRP A 71 5.43 2.61 -13.96
N ALA A 72 5.76 1.71 -14.89
CA ALA A 72 6.46 2.07 -16.11
C ALA A 72 5.61 2.96 -17.04
N MET A 73 4.32 2.65 -17.22
CA MET A 73 3.43 3.41 -18.10
C MET A 73 3.05 4.78 -17.53
N ALA A 74 3.03 4.92 -16.20
CA ALA A 74 2.68 6.15 -15.52
C ALA A 74 3.91 6.99 -15.14
N ALA A 75 5.09 6.65 -15.66
CA ALA A 75 6.32 7.42 -15.48
C ALA A 75 6.11 8.90 -15.87
N GLY A 76 6.69 9.81 -15.09
CA GLY A 76 6.57 11.25 -15.30
C GLY A 76 5.30 11.91 -14.76
N HIS A 77 4.35 11.16 -14.18
CA HIS A 77 3.09 11.70 -13.64
C HIS A 77 3.06 11.79 -12.11
N GLY A 78 4.25 11.93 -11.49
CA GLY A 78 4.41 12.03 -10.03
C GLY A 78 4.13 10.72 -9.28
N ILE A 79 4.21 9.58 -9.97
CA ILE A 79 3.90 8.25 -9.38
C ILE A 79 5.19 7.54 -8.98
N HIS A 80 5.23 7.10 -7.72
CA HIS A 80 6.34 6.37 -7.14
C HIS A 80 5.84 5.04 -6.57
N TYR A 81 6.31 3.94 -7.16
CA TYR A 81 6.07 2.61 -6.64
C TYR A 81 7.10 2.25 -5.56
N LEU A 82 6.63 1.78 -4.40
CA LEU A 82 7.47 1.34 -3.30
C LEU A 82 7.30 -0.17 -3.07
N GLU A 83 8.39 -0.92 -3.24
CA GLU A 83 8.48 -2.35 -2.94
C GLU A 83 9.70 -2.57 -2.06
N ASP A 84 9.50 -2.66 -0.75
CA ASP A 84 10.58 -2.68 0.23
C ASP A 84 11.54 -1.50 0.06
N ALA A 85 10.96 -0.32 -0.17
CA ALA A 85 11.69 0.88 -0.56
C ALA A 85 11.21 2.12 0.19
N ALA A 86 12.15 3.06 0.42
CA ALA A 86 11.88 4.35 1.00
C ALA A 86 11.80 5.45 -0.07
N HIS A 87 10.94 6.44 0.17
CA HIS A 87 10.85 7.69 -0.57
C HIS A 87 10.79 8.87 0.39
N ARG A 88 11.70 9.83 0.22
CA ARG A 88 11.68 11.06 1.01
C ARG A 88 10.88 12.11 0.25
N LEU A 89 9.78 12.58 0.86
CA LEU A 89 9.03 13.71 0.37
C LEU A 89 9.88 14.98 0.43
N ASP A 90 9.66 15.93 -0.48
CA ASP A 90 10.32 17.23 -0.40
C ASP A 90 9.81 18.07 0.78
N GLY A 91 10.48 19.19 1.05
CA GLY A 91 10.11 20.09 2.14
C GLY A 91 8.72 20.72 2.02
N ALA A 92 8.20 20.92 0.79
CA ALA A 92 6.86 21.44 0.58
C ALA A 92 5.78 20.41 0.96
N HIS A 93 6.12 19.13 0.90
CA HIS A 93 5.27 18.01 1.28
C HIS A 93 5.62 17.43 2.68
N GLY A 94 6.40 18.17 3.48
CA GLY A 94 6.70 17.86 4.89
C GLY A 94 8.04 17.16 5.15
N GLY A 95 8.81 16.79 4.12
CA GLY A 95 10.16 16.23 4.30
C GLY A 95 10.21 14.78 4.83
N TRP A 96 9.05 14.16 5.05
CA TRP A 96 8.89 12.87 5.70
C TRP A 96 9.51 11.71 4.90
N LEU A 97 10.08 10.74 5.61
CA LEU A 97 10.53 9.48 5.05
C LEU A 97 9.36 8.49 5.04
N VAL A 98 8.93 8.13 3.83
CA VAL A 98 7.87 7.14 3.60
C VAL A 98 8.51 5.81 3.24
N TYR A 99 8.13 4.71 3.90
CA TYR A 99 8.55 3.36 3.52
C TYR A 99 7.34 2.51 3.12
N GLY A 100 7.44 1.80 1.99
CA GLY A 100 6.36 0.98 1.47
C GLY A 100 6.76 -0.48 1.26
N SER A 101 5.88 -1.41 1.64
CA SER A 101 6.09 -2.84 1.43
C SER A 101 4.78 -3.58 1.16
N PRO A 102 4.71 -4.43 0.11
CA PRO A 102 3.44 -5.08 -0.30
C PRO A 102 3.16 -6.40 0.42
N TRP A 103 4.11 -6.91 1.21
CA TRP A 103 4.03 -8.27 1.75
C TRP A 103 2.92 -8.44 2.77
N GLN A 104 2.44 -9.67 2.91
CA GLN A 104 1.44 -10.05 3.89
C GLN A 104 1.52 -11.54 4.28
N PRO A 105 0.89 -11.93 5.40
CA PRO A 105 0.74 -13.34 5.77
C PRO A 105 0.04 -14.14 4.68
N GLU A 106 0.63 -15.28 4.33
CA GLU A 106 0.14 -16.14 3.27
C GLU A 106 -1.32 -16.57 3.46
N PHE A 107 -2.13 -16.30 2.44
CA PHE A 107 -3.47 -16.84 2.27
C PHE A 107 -3.86 -16.82 0.78
N GLY A 108 -4.75 -17.72 0.35
CA GLY A 108 -5.31 -17.73 -1.01
C GLY A 108 -4.35 -18.03 -2.17
N GLY A 109 -3.03 -18.19 -1.92
CA GLY A 109 -2.03 -18.43 -2.97
C GLY A 109 -1.79 -17.25 -3.91
N TRP A 110 -2.06 -16.03 -3.43
CA TRP A 110 -1.97 -14.79 -4.21
C TRP A 110 -0.58 -14.13 -4.16
N ALA A 111 -0.42 -13.00 -4.86
CA ALA A 111 0.84 -12.27 -4.94
C ALA A 111 1.26 -11.71 -3.57
N PHE A 112 2.56 -11.46 -3.42
CA PHE A 112 3.15 -10.85 -2.21
C PHE A 112 2.79 -11.54 -0.88
N ASN A 113 2.53 -12.84 -0.94
CA ASN A 113 2.38 -13.69 0.22
C ASN A 113 3.74 -14.19 0.73
N LYS A 114 3.87 -14.26 2.06
CA LYS A 114 4.96 -14.97 2.74
C LYS A 114 4.44 -15.72 3.97
N PRO A 115 5.05 -16.86 4.32
CA PRO A 115 4.71 -17.55 5.56
C PRO A 115 4.94 -16.66 6.78
N ARG A 116 4.08 -16.80 7.80
CA ARG A 116 4.23 -16.14 9.11
C ARG A 116 5.55 -16.55 9.80
N GLY A 117 6.02 -15.70 10.72
CA GLY A 117 7.26 -15.91 11.46
C GLY A 117 8.48 -15.40 10.70
N ALA A 118 9.57 -16.17 10.71
CA ALA A 118 10.87 -15.73 10.21
C ALA A 118 10.84 -15.10 8.79
N PRO A 119 10.14 -15.68 7.78
CA PRO A 119 10.13 -15.10 6.44
C PRO A 119 9.52 -13.70 6.35
N LEU A 120 8.47 -13.43 7.13
CA LEU A 120 7.87 -12.09 7.21
C LEU A 120 8.68 -11.16 8.10
N ARG A 121 9.21 -11.64 9.23
CA ARG A 121 10.10 -10.85 10.09
C ARG A 121 11.29 -10.30 9.32
N GLU A 122 11.92 -11.10 8.47
CA GLU A 122 13.04 -10.66 7.61
C GLU A 122 12.65 -9.51 6.67
N VAL A 123 11.40 -9.46 6.20
CA VAL A 123 10.89 -8.33 5.42
C VAL A 123 10.78 -7.10 6.30
N TRP A 124 10.16 -7.24 7.47
CA TRP A 124 9.87 -6.14 8.38
C TRP A 124 11.13 -5.54 9.02
N ASP A 125 12.15 -6.35 9.25
CA ASP A 125 13.45 -5.90 9.76
C ASP A 125 14.14 -4.89 8.82
N ARG A 126 13.76 -4.85 7.53
CA ARG A 126 14.29 -3.89 6.55
C ARG A 126 13.66 -2.50 6.64
N ILE A 127 12.50 -2.35 7.29
CA ILE A 127 11.85 -1.05 7.48
C ILE A 127 12.81 -0.16 8.29
N PRO A 128 13.30 0.99 7.80
CA PRO A 128 14.22 1.82 8.57
C PRO A 128 13.58 2.39 9.85
N GLU A 129 14.34 2.53 10.93
CA GLU A 129 13.84 3.16 12.17
C GLU A 129 13.49 4.63 12.00
N ALA A 130 14.07 5.31 11.01
CA ALA A 130 13.76 6.70 10.67
C ALA A 130 12.48 6.86 9.84
N THR A 131 11.67 5.81 9.69
CA THR A 131 10.43 5.86 8.88
C THR A 131 9.36 6.68 9.61
N ASP A 132 8.93 7.76 8.99
CA ASP A 132 7.88 8.63 9.51
C ASP A 132 6.48 8.12 9.12
N ILE A 133 6.35 7.64 7.88
CA ILE A 133 5.09 7.11 7.32
C ILE A 133 5.35 5.70 6.80
N LEU A 134 4.63 4.73 7.36
CA LEU A 134 4.70 3.34 6.90
C LEU A 134 3.49 3.00 6.04
N ILE A 135 3.71 2.35 4.91
CA ILE A 135 2.66 1.81 4.05
C ILE A 135 2.88 0.31 3.92
N THR A 136 1.90 -0.48 4.36
CA THR A 136 1.85 -1.93 4.10
C THR A 136 0.52 -2.30 3.49
N HIS A 137 0.45 -3.41 2.74
CA HIS A 137 -0.84 -3.83 2.21
C HIS A 137 -1.74 -4.38 3.34
N GLY A 138 -1.22 -5.37 4.09
CA GLY A 138 -1.92 -5.95 5.23
C GLY A 138 -1.70 -5.20 6.55
N PRO A 139 -2.62 -5.33 7.53
CA PRO A 139 -2.53 -4.69 8.83
C PRO A 139 -1.57 -5.40 9.80
N PRO A 140 -1.04 -4.69 10.82
CA PRO A 140 -0.42 -5.32 11.98
C PRO A 140 -1.48 -6.03 12.83
N ARG A 141 -1.07 -7.07 13.57
CA ARG A 141 -1.97 -7.85 14.44
C ARG A 141 -2.71 -6.95 15.44
N GLY A 142 -4.02 -7.16 15.56
CA GLY A 142 -4.86 -6.51 16.58
C GLY A 142 -5.25 -5.07 16.30
N ILE A 143 -4.83 -4.49 15.17
CA ILE A 143 -5.18 -3.13 14.75
C ILE A 143 -5.95 -3.24 13.44
N LEU A 144 -7.27 -2.99 13.49
CA LEU A 144 -8.13 -2.98 12.31
C LEU A 144 -8.00 -4.24 11.43
N ASP A 145 -7.72 -5.40 12.03
CA ASP A 145 -7.36 -6.62 11.34
C ASP A 145 -8.40 -7.74 11.46
N ARG A 146 -9.61 -7.41 11.91
CA ARG A 146 -10.68 -8.39 12.14
C ARG A 146 -11.60 -8.51 10.93
N VAL A 147 -11.82 -9.73 10.49
CA VAL A 147 -12.79 -10.09 9.45
C VAL A 147 -14.17 -10.38 10.05
N VAL A 148 -15.21 -10.53 9.22
CA VAL A 148 -16.61 -10.81 9.64
C VAL A 148 -16.72 -12.00 10.61
N THR A 149 -15.88 -13.02 10.47
CA THR A 149 -15.90 -14.19 11.36
C THR A 149 -15.33 -13.91 12.76
N GLY A 150 -14.82 -12.70 13.01
CA GLY A 150 -14.17 -12.28 14.25
C GLY A 150 -12.70 -12.71 14.36
N GLU A 151 -12.22 -13.51 13.40
CA GLU A 151 -10.82 -13.86 13.24
C GLU A 151 -9.99 -12.60 12.96
N SER A 152 -8.75 -12.63 13.39
CA SER A 152 -7.83 -11.50 13.35
C SER A 152 -6.66 -11.88 12.46
N CYS A 153 -6.56 -11.24 11.31
CA CYS A 153 -5.71 -11.67 10.19
C CYS A 153 -4.38 -10.92 10.13
N GLY A 154 -4.17 -9.90 10.98
CA GLY A 154 -2.98 -9.06 10.94
C GLY A 154 -1.70 -9.82 11.28
N CYS A 155 -0.56 -9.24 10.94
CA CYS A 155 0.75 -9.86 11.13
C CYS A 155 1.36 -9.52 12.51
N ASP A 156 1.71 -10.54 13.30
CA ASP A 156 2.33 -10.38 14.62
C ASP A 156 3.73 -9.77 14.52
N ASP A 157 4.55 -10.25 13.57
CA ASP A 157 5.90 -9.71 13.34
C ASP A 157 5.86 -8.24 12.87
N LEU A 158 4.84 -7.86 12.09
CA LEU A 158 4.64 -6.47 11.67
C LEU A 158 4.27 -5.58 12.86
N LEU A 159 3.40 -6.06 13.78
CA LEU A 159 3.07 -5.32 14.99
C LEU A 159 4.33 -5.02 15.82
N VAL A 160 5.20 -6.02 16.01
CA VAL A 160 6.48 -5.84 16.72
C VAL A 160 7.34 -4.78 16.03
N ARG A 161 7.44 -4.82 14.70
CA ARG A 161 8.22 -3.83 13.96
C ARG A 161 7.63 -2.42 14.07
N VAL A 162 6.30 -2.27 13.94
CA VAL A 162 5.61 -0.99 14.10
C VAL A 162 5.83 -0.40 15.50
N GLN A 163 5.80 -1.23 16.54
CA GLN A 163 6.09 -0.80 17.92
C GLN A 163 7.55 -0.38 18.13
N THR A 164 8.47 -0.91 17.32
CA THR A 164 9.89 -0.54 17.35
C THR A 164 10.14 0.76 16.60
N VAL A 165 9.67 0.85 15.36
CA VAL A 165 9.86 2.01 14.46
C VAL A 165 9.05 3.21 14.94
N ARG A 166 7.83 2.99 15.44
CA ARG A 166 6.87 4.01 15.87
C ARG A 166 6.66 5.11 14.82
N PRO A 167 6.21 4.74 13.59
CA PRO A 167 5.90 5.73 12.57
C PRO A 167 4.79 6.67 13.08
N ILE A 168 4.76 7.90 12.56
CA ILE A 168 3.73 8.90 12.87
C ILE A 168 2.35 8.37 12.42
N VAL A 169 2.32 7.70 11.27
CA VAL A 169 1.13 7.04 10.75
C VAL A 169 1.51 5.75 10.02
N HIS A 170 0.66 4.74 10.14
CA HIS A 170 0.76 3.48 9.42
C HIS A 170 -0.51 3.30 8.58
N ILE A 171 -0.35 3.31 7.26
CA ILE A 171 -1.45 3.21 6.29
C ILE A 171 -1.45 1.80 5.70
N PHE A 172 -2.62 1.16 5.72
CA PHE A 172 -2.82 -0.17 5.19
C PHE A 172 -4.26 -0.40 4.73
N GLY A 173 -4.50 -1.52 4.06
CA GLY A 173 -5.83 -1.94 3.60
C GLY A 173 -6.02 -3.44 3.84
N HIS A 174 -6.33 -4.16 2.77
CA HIS A 174 -6.46 -5.62 2.70
C HIS A 174 -7.68 -6.19 3.44
N ILE A 175 -7.90 -5.80 4.70
CA ILE A 175 -9.07 -6.20 5.50
C ILE A 175 -10.16 -5.14 5.31
N HIS A 176 -11.10 -5.41 4.40
CA HIS A 176 -12.11 -4.44 3.96
C HIS A 176 -13.12 -4.05 5.05
N GLU A 177 -13.21 -4.87 6.10
CA GLU A 177 -14.00 -4.64 7.30
C GLU A 177 -13.30 -3.70 8.30
N GLY A 178 -11.97 -3.63 8.26
CA GLY A 178 -11.12 -2.86 9.16
C GLY A 178 -10.87 -1.42 8.70
N ARG A 179 -11.87 -0.72 8.17
CA ARG A 179 -11.67 0.62 7.60
C ARG A 179 -11.28 1.64 8.68
N GLY A 180 -10.22 2.40 8.44
CA GLY A 180 -9.75 3.47 9.32
C GLY A 180 -8.32 3.89 8.96
N VAL A 181 -7.87 5.00 9.53
CA VAL A 181 -6.45 5.41 9.58
C VAL A 181 -6.03 5.40 11.03
#